data_AF-T1AHR7-F1
#
_entry.id   AF-T1AHR7-F1
#
_cell.length_a   1.000
_cell.length_b   1.000
_cell.length_c   1.000
_cell.angle_alpha   90.00
_cell.angle_beta   90.00
_cell.angle_gamma   90.00
#
_symmetry.space_group_name_H-M   'P 1'
#
loop_
_entity.id
_entity.type
_entity.pdbx_description
1 polymer ?
#
loop_
_entity_poly.entity_id
_entity_poly.type
_entity_poly.pdbx_seq_one_letter_code
_entity_poly.pdbx_strand_id
1 'polypeptide(L)'
;KQAQSRVKALERMERIAPVLTEAEFTFEFQEPLNLPNPMLSLRHTDLGYPPSTAEEASLEESSLPRTILHKVSRSVQAGERIGILGANGQGKSTLIKTLAGVLTPLNGEMIQGRGLTLGYFAQQELDVLQPEDTPLAHMIRLAKAAIAQGKGGWVQGREQDLRNYLGSFNFTGEMLAQRVEP
;
A
#
# COMPACT_ATOMS: atom_id res chain seq x y z
N LYS A 1 14.99 30.95 19.65
CA LYS A 1 13.88 30.21 18.98
C LYS A 1 14.21 28.75 18.63
N GLN A 2 15.48 28.33 18.51
CA GLN A 2 15.86 26.94 18.20
C GLN A 2 15.79 25.98 19.40
N ALA A 3 16.06 26.46 20.62
CA ALA A 3 16.05 25.65 21.84
C ALA A 3 14.64 25.14 22.23
N GLN A 4 13.60 25.97 22.11
CA GLN A 4 12.21 25.58 22.42
C GLN A 4 11.67 24.50 21.48
N SER A 5 12.13 24.45 20.22
CA SER A 5 11.73 23.41 19.28
C SER A 5 12.32 22.04 19.62
N ARG A 6 13.54 22.00 20.20
CA ARG A 6 14.19 20.75 20.64
C ARG A 6 13.53 20.18 21.90
N VAL A 7 13.23 21.04 22.87
CA VAL A 7 12.53 20.65 24.10
C VAL A 7 11.14 20.09 23.79
N LYS A 8 10.38 20.77 22.93
CA LYS A 8 9.04 20.31 22.51
C LYS A 8 9.07 19.00 21.69
N ALA A 9 10.18 18.72 20.99
CA ALA A 9 10.37 17.45 20.28
C ALA A 9 10.72 16.32 21.27
N LEU A 10 11.57 16.60 22.26
CA LEU A 10 11.94 15.65 23.32
C LEU A 10 10.73 15.27 24.19
N GLU A 11 9.93 16.24 24.60
CA GLU A 11 8.67 16.01 25.34
C GLU A 11 7.65 15.19 24.52
N ARG A 12 7.67 15.33 23.18
CA ARG A 12 6.83 14.54 22.28
C ARG A 12 7.36 13.11 22.15
N MET A 13 8.68 12.89 22.18
CA MET A 13 9.29 11.56 22.20
C MET A 13 9.04 10.84 23.54
N GLU A 14 9.15 11.54 24.66
CA GLU A 14 8.84 10.99 26.00
C GLU A 14 7.36 10.64 26.16
N ARG A 15 6.44 11.36 25.51
CA ARG A 15 5.01 10.99 25.45
C ARG A 15 4.70 9.82 24.52
N ILE A 16 5.56 9.53 23.54
CA ILE A 16 5.42 8.36 22.65
C ILE A 16 5.94 7.09 23.33
N ALA A 17 6.93 7.19 24.22
CA ALA A 17 7.48 6.07 24.97
C ALA A 17 6.45 5.22 25.76
N PRO A 18 5.50 5.81 26.52
CA PRO A 18 4.48 5.03 27.25
C PRO A 18 3.33 4.50 26.37
N VAL A 19 3.29 4.82 25.08
CA VAL A 19 2.32 4.20 24.14
C VAL A 19 2.88 2.89 23.56
N LEU A 20 4.19 2.66 23.64
CA LEU A 20 4.83 1.42 23.19
C LEU A 20 4.67 0.26 24.20
N THR A 21 4.14 0.52 25.39
CA THR A 21 3.99 -0.49 26.46
C THR A 21 2.69 -1.30 26.41
N GLU A 22 1.78 -1.05 25.48
CA GLU A 22 0.48 -1.77 25.40
C GLU A 22 0.26 -2.58 24.12
N ALA A 23 1.29 -2.81 23.31
CA ALA A 23 1.23 -3.84 22.28
C ALA A 23 2.59 -4.54 22.17
N GLU A 24 2.75 -5.68 22.84
CA GLU A 24 3.75 -6.70 22.50
C GLU A 24 3.39 -7.37 21.16
N PHE A 25 3.13 -6.56 20.13
CA PHE A 25 2.82 -7.03 18.78
C PHE A 25 4.04 -6.79 17.91
N THR A 26 4.76 -7.87 17.62
CA THR A 26 5.83 -7.86 16.62
C THR A 26 5.27 -8.47 15.35
N PHE A 27 5.27 -7.70 14.27
CA PHE A 27 4.99 -8.21 12.94
C PHE A 27 6.21 -8.01 12.05
N GLU A 28 6.48 -8.98 11.20
CA GLU A 28 7.54 -8.92 10.20
C GLU A 28 6.97 -9.30 8.84
N PHE A 29 7.44 -8.60 7.81
CA PHE A 29 7.16 -9.01 6.44
C PHE A 29 8.09 -10.18 6.08
N GLN A 30 7.53 -11.15 5.36
CA GLN A 30 8.33 -12.25 4.81
C GLN A 30 9.38 -11.71 3.83
N GLU A 31 10.54 -12.36 3.79
CA GLU A 31 11.58 -12.02 2.83
C GLU A 31 11.07 -12.25 1.39
N PRO A 32 11.26 -11.28 0.47
CA PRO A 32 10.85 -11.46 -0.91
C PRO A 32 11.75 -12.49 -1.63
N LEU A 33 11.14 -13.47 -2.30
CA LEU A 33 11.79 -14.39 -3.25
C LEU A 33 12.58 -13.66 -4.36
N ASN A 34 12.13 -12.47 -4.77
CA ASN A 34 12.80 -11.66 -5.79
C ASN A 34 12.86 -10.20 -5.35
N LEU A 35 14.06 -9.63 -5.38
CA LEU A 35 14.35 -8.23 -5.05
C LEU A 35 15.13 -7.59 -6.21
N PRO A 36 14.45 -7.32 -7.34
CA PRO A 36 15.12 -6.77 -8.52
C PRO A 36 15.68 -5.38 -8.21
N ASN A 37 16.79 -5.03 -8.86
CA ASN A 37 17.41 -3.72 -8.70
C ASN A 37 17.70 -3.11 -10.09
N PRO A 38 17.04 -2.00 -10.48
CA PRO A 38 16.03 -1.25 -9.71
C PRO A 38 14.72 -2.03 -9.55
N MET A 39 14.01 -1.79 -8.44
CA MET A 39 12.69 -2.39 -8.21
C MET A 39 11.66 -1.78 -9.16
N LEU A 40 11.63 -0.45 -9.24
CA LEU A 40 10.71 0.28 -10.12
C LEU A 40 11.39 1.54 -10.64
N SER A 41 11.16 1.90 -11.89
CA SER A 41 11.66 3.15 -12.48
C SER A 41 10.57 3.88 -13.25
N LEU A 42 10.40 5.16 -12.93
CA LEU A 42 9.63 6.14 -13.69
C LEU A 42 10.58 6.93 -14.58
N ARG A 43 10.22 7.07 -15.86
CA ARG A 43 10.98 7.81 -16.87
C ARG A 43 10.08 8.84 -17.54
N HIS A 44 10.31 10.11 -17.21
CA HIS A 44 9.59 11.27 -17.76
C HIS A 44 8.07 11.11 -17.69
N THR A 45 7.55 10.57 -16.58
CA THR A 45 6.14 10.22 -16.47
C THR A 45 5.30 11.39 -16.00
N ASP A 46 4.16 11.58 -16.65
CA ASP A 46 3.10 12.47 -16.16
C ASP A 46 2.08 11.63 -15.39
N LEU A 47 1.77 12.03 -14.16
CA LEU A 47 0.90 11.27 -13.26
C LEU A 47 -0.37 12.06 -12.99
N GLY A 48 -1.50 11.40 -13.08
CA GLY A 48 -2.79 12.05 -12.94
C GLY A 48 -3.93 11.06 -13.03
N TYR A 49 -5.13 11.60 -13.19
CA TYR A 49 -6.35 10.81 -13.29
C TYR A 49 -6.89 10.89 -14.72
N PRO A 50 -7.30 9.77 -15.31
CA PRO A 50 -8.03 9.80 -16.58
C PRO A 50 -9.40 10.49 -16.38
N PRO A 51 -10.04 10.95 -17.47
CA PRO A 51 -11.38 11.52 -17.39
C PRO A 51 -12.37 10.52 -16.77
N SER A 52 -13.26 11.01 -15.92
CA SER A 52 -14.13 10.18 -15.07
C SER A 52 -15.23 9.44 -15.83
N THR A 53 -15.68 9.95 -16.99
CA THR A 53 -16.68 9.28 -17.83
C THR A 53 -16.45 9.56 -19.33
N ALA A 54 -16.94 8.65 -20.19
CA ALA A 54 -16.98 8.85 -21.64
C ALA A 54 -17.95 9.99 -22.06
N GLU A 55 -18.89 10.36 -21.19
CA GLU A 55 -19.84 11.46 -21.42
C GLU A 55 -19.22 12.83 -21.10
N GLU A 56 -18.39 12.94 -20.05
CA GLU A 56 -17.59 14.13 -19.74
C GLU A 56 -16.50 14.42 -20.80
N ALA A 57 -16.17 13.41 -21.63
CA ALA A 57 -15.25 13.57 -22.75
C ALA A 57 -15.76 14.50 -23.87
N SER A 58 -17.05 14.85 -23.84
CA SER A 58 -17.73 15.62 -24.90
C SER A 58 -17.84 17.14 -24.63
N LEU A 59 -17.48 17.60 -23.42
CA LEU A 59 -17.36 19.02 -23.09
C LEU A 59 -15.88 19.42 -23.12
N GLU A 60 -15.54 20.41 -23.95
CA GLU A 60 -14.18 20.67 -24.48
C GLU A 60 -13.07 20.86 -23.43
N GLU A 61 -13.37 21.14 -22.16
CA GLU A 61 -12.37 21.25 -21.07
C GLU A 61 -12.42 20.10 -20.04
N SER A 62 -13.56 19.42 -19.86
CA SER A 62 -13.73 18.35 -18.85
C SER A 62 -13.33 16.97 -19.37
N SER A 63 -12.95 16.89 -20.65
CA SER A 63 -12.59 15.67 -21.35
C SER A 63 -11.13 15.26 -21.22
N LEU A 64 -10.28 16.17 -20.72
CA LEU A 64 -8.84 15.98 -20.67
C LEU A 64 -8.41 15.29 -19.37
N PRO A 65 -7.41 14.39 -19.44
CA PRO A 65 -6.85 13.78 -18.26
C PRO A 65 -6.22 14.84 -17.35
N ARG A 66 -6.57 14.79 -16.06
CA ARG A 66 -6.08 15.76 -15.08
C ARG A 66 -4.69 15.34 -14.61
N THR A 67 -3.68 15.98 -15.18
CA THR A 67 -2.29 15.78 -14.75
C THR A 67 -2.03 16.51 -13.43
N ILE A 68 -1.44 15.82 -12.46
CA ILE A 68 -1.12 16.34 -11.12
C ILE A 68 0.38 16.49 -10.93
N LEU A 69 1.17 15.55 -11.47
CA LEU A 69 2.63 15.58 -11.43
C LEU A 69 3.16 15.49 -12.85
N HIS A 70 4.16 16.30 -13.16
CA HIS A 70 4.73 16.40 -14.49
C HIS A 70 6.17 15.90 -14.51
N LYS A 71 6.55 15.17 -15.58
CA LYS A 71 7.94 14.76 -15.88
C LYS A 71 8.66 14.10 -14.70
N VAL A 72 7.96 13.23 -13.98
CA VAL A 72 8.53 12.49 -12.85
C VAL A 72 9.53 11.46 -13.38
N SER A 73 10.80 11.58 -12.98
CA SER A 73 11.85 10.62 -13.28
C SER A 73 12.53 10.19 -11.98
N ARG A 74 12.20 8.98 -11.51
CA ARG A 74 12.73 8.41 -10.26
C ARG A 74 12.79 6.89 -10.34
N SER A 75 13.83 6.33 -9.75
CA SER A 75 13.98 4.89 -9.56
C SER A 75 13.98 4.57 -8.07
N VAL A 76 13.31 3.49 -7.71
CA VAL A 76 13.31 2.90 -6.37
C VAL A 76 14.25 1.71 -6.42
N GLN A 77 15.30 1.74 -5.60
CA GLN A 77 16.30 0.68 -5.49
C GLN A 77 15.95 -0.28 -4.34
N ALA A 78 16.47 -1.49 -4.41
CA ALA A 78 16.33 -2.49 -3.35
C ALA A 78 16.85 -1.94 -1.99
N GLY A 79 16.06 -2.12 -0.94
CA GLY A 79 16.42 -1.70 0.43
C GLY A 79 16.18 -0.22 0.75
N GLU A 80 15.74 0.60 -0.20
CA GLU A 80 15.44 2.01 0.06
C GLU A 80 14.19 2.18 0.92
N ARG A 81 14.27 3.13 1.87
CA ARG A 81 13.13 3.62 2.64
C ARG A 81 12.86 5.06 2.24
N ILE A 82 11.77 5.30 1.52
CA ILE A 82 11.47 6.59 0.92
C ILE A 82 10.29 7.24 1.63
N GLY A 83 10.51 8.43 2.20
CA GLY A 83 9.45 9.29 2.74
C GLY A 83 9.03 10.35 1.72
N ILE A 84 7.73 10.46 1.44
CA ILE A 84 7.19 11.50 0.56
C ILE A 84 6.62 12.63 1.41
N LEU A 85 7.18 13.83 1.25
CA LEU A 85 6.82 15.03 2.01
C LEU A 85 6.19 16.08 1.10
N GLY A 86 5.29 16.88 1.66
CA GLY A 86 4.63 17.97 0.94
C GLY A 86 3.25 18.29 1.52
N ALA A 87 2.70 19.45 1.19
CA ALA A 87 1.36 19.85 1.62
C ALA A 87 0.27 18.92 1.06
N ASN A 88 -0.94 18.99 1.64
CA ASN A 88 -2.10 18.29 1.09
C ASN A 88 -2.43 18.84 -0.30
N GLY A 89 -2.84 17.95 -1.22
CA GLY A 89 -3.11 18.32 -2.61
C GLY A 89 -1.90 18.31 -3.56
N GLN A 90 -0.67 18.19 -3.06
CA GLN A 90 0.56 18.23 -3.90
C GLN A 90 0.85 16.92 -4.67
N GLY A 91 -0.13 16.03 -4.84
CA GLY A 91 0.05 14.81 -5.64
C GLY A 91 0.76 13.64 -4.95
N LYS A 92 1.03 13.68 -3.64
CA LYS A 92 1.66 12.56 -2.90
C LYS A 92 0.90 11.24 -3.10
N SER A 93 -0.42 11.27 -2.87
CA SER A 93 -1.27 10.09 -3.05
C SER A 93 -1.34 9.66 -4.51
N THR A 94 -1.29 10.60 -5.47
CA THR A 94 -1.21 10.28 -6.89
C THR A 94 0.08 9.52 -7.21
N LEU A 95 1.22 9.98 -6.71
CA LEU A 95 2.51 9.30 -6.88
C LEU A 95 2.46 7.88 -6.29
N ILE A 96 1.98 7.73 -5.06
CA ILE A 96 1.90 6.41 -4.40
C ILE A 96 0.97 5.47 -5.17
N LYS A 97 -0.22 5.94 -5.57
CA LYS A 97 -1.16 5.14 -6.36
C LYS A 97 -0.57 4.70 -7.71
N THR A 98 0.21 5.57 -8.37
CA THR A 98 0.94 5.17 -9.59
C THR A 98 1.99 4.11 -9.31
N LEU A 99 2.84 4.30 -8.29
CA LEU A 99 3.87 3.33 -7.92
C LEU A 99 3.27 1.97 -7.52
N ALA A 100 2.09 1.97 -6.90
CA ALA A 100 1.32 0.78 -6.56
C ALA A 100 0.63 0.11 -7.76
N GLY A 101 0.66 0.73 -8.95
CA GLY A 101 -0.05 0.24 -10.14
C GLY A 101 -1.57 0.49 -10.13
N VAL A 102 -2.09 1.24 -9.16
CA VAL A 102 -3.51 1.64 -9.09
C VAL A 102 -3.83 2.70 -10.15
N LEU A 103 -2.87 3.57 -10.47
CA LEU A 103 -2.98 4.54 -11.55
C LEU A 103 -1.93 4.28 -12.62
N THR A 104 -2.35 4.15 -13.87
CA THR A 104 -1.42 4.13 -15.00
C THR A 104 -0.87 5.54 -15.25
N PRO A 105 0.43 5.72 -15.50
CA PRO A 105 0.97 6.99 -15.98
C PRO A 105 0.20 7.50 -17.21
N LEU A 106 -0.06 8.81 -17.26
CA LEU A 106 -0.72 9.45 -18.40
C LEU A 106 0.23 9.55 -19.60
N ASN A 107 1.52 9.75 -19.33
CA ASN A 107 2.61 9.77 -20.31
C ASN A 107 3.87 9.16 -19.68
N GLY A 108 4.87 8.89 -20.54
CA GLY A 108 6.16 8.34 -20.13
C GLY A 108 6.10 6.84 -19.86
N GLU A 109 7.10 6.32 -19.15
CA GLU A 109 7.26 4.89 -18.92
C GLU A 109 7.45 4.56 -17.44
N MET A 110 6.71 3.55 -16.96
CA MET A 110 6.96 2.90 -15.68
C MET A 110 7.45 1.48 -15.91
N ILE A 111 8.68 1.21 -15.52
CA ILE A 111 9.34 -0.10 -15.65
C ILE A 111 9.40 -0.75 -14.28
N GLN A 112 8.84 -1.94 -14.15
CA GLN A 112 8.94 -2.77 -12.95
C GLN A 112 9.99 -3.87 -13.15
N GLY A 113 10.79 -4.13 -12.12
CA GLY A 113 11.73 -5.23 -12.09
C GLY A 113 11.01 -6.58 -12.20
N ARG A 114 11.61 -7.53 -12.91
CA ARG A 114 11.01 -8.87 -13.09
C ARG A 114 10.85 -9.55 -11.74
N GLY A 115 9.67 -10.11 -11.50
CA GLY A 115 9.34 -10.79 -10.24
C GLY A 115 9.06 -9.87 -9.05
N LEU A 116 8.99 -8.55 -9.26
CA LEU A 116 8.59 -7.60 -8.20
C LEU A 116 7.15 -7.88 -7.76
N THR A 117 6.96 -8.02 -6.45
CA THR A 117 5.63 -8.06 -5.83
C THR A 117 5.41 -6.76 -5.05
N LEU A 118 4.32 -6.05 -5.36
CA LEU A 118 3.96 -4.78 -4.73
C LEU A 118 2.86 -4.98 -3.69
N GLY A 119 3.11 -4.54 -2.46
CA GLY A 119 2.10 -4.38 -1.42
C GLY A 119 1.73 -2.90 -1.30
N TYR A 120 0.43 -2.60 -1.29
CA TYR A 120 -0.09 -1.24 -1.14
C TYR A 120 -1.17 -1.22 -0.07
N PHE A 121 -1.03 -0.33 0.91
CA PHE A 121 -1.99 -0.12 1.99
C PHE A 121 -2.43 1.35 1.97
N ALA A 122 -3.71 1.59 1.76
CA ALA A 122 -4.30 2.93 1.71
C ALA A 122 -5.23 3.17 2.90
N GLN A 123 -5.25 4.40 3.40
CA GLN A 123 -6.01 4.77 4.60
C GLN A 123 -7.54 4.53 4.50
N GLN A 124 -8.10 4.45 3.28
CA GLN A 124 -9.51 4.16 3.04
C GLN A 124 -9.83 2.66 2.85
N GLU A 125 -8.84 1.77 2.88
CA GLU A 125 -9.04 0.32 2.67
C GLU A 125 -9.69 -0.41 3.86
N LEU A 126 -10.09 0.29 4.92
CA LEU A 126 -10.97 -0.29 5.95
C LEU A 126 -12.28 -0.83 5.31
N ASP A 127 -12.72 -0.27 4.18
CA ASP A 127 -13.88 -0.72 3.41
C ASP A 127 -13.65 -2.01 2.60
N VAL A 128 -12.44 -2.60 2.64
CA VAL A 128 -12.15 -3.91 2.01
C VAL A 128 -12.51 -5.07 2.93
N LEU A 129 -12.60 -4.81 4.23
CA LEU A 129 -13.01 -5.80 5.21
C LEU A 129 -14.52 -6.04 5.08
N GLN A 130 -14.90 -7.31 4.97
CA GLN A 130 -16.31 -7.70 5.02
C GLN A 130 -16.66 -7.89 6.51
N PRO A 131 -17.54 -7.06 7.10
CA PRO A 131 -17.79 -7.09 8.53
C PRO A 131 -18.26 -8.47 9.02
N GLU A 132 -19.03 -9.17 8.18
CA GLU A 132 -19.58 -10.49 8.47
C GLU A 132 -18.56 -11.64 8.34
N ASP A 133 -17.41 -11.41 7.71
CA ASP A 133 -16.36 -12.42 7.56
C ASP A 133 -15.54 -12.53 8.85
N THR A 134 -15.01 -13.73 9.09
CA THR A 134 -13.93 -13.93 10.06
C THR A 134 -12.57 -13.68 9.40
N PRO A 135 -11.49 -13.37 10.15
CA PRO A 135 -10.15 -13.20 9.57
C PRO A 135 -9.72 -14.40 8.72
N LEU A 136 -10.04 -15.63 9.15
CA LEU A 136 -9.72 -16.83 8.40
C LEU A 136 -10.55 -16.94 7.11
N ALA A 137 -11.86 -16.69 7.17
CA ALA A 137 -12.72 -16.70 6.00
C ALA A 137 -12.25 -15.67 4.95
N HIS A 138 -11.86 -14.48 5.42
CA HIS A 138 -11.32 -13.42 4.58
C HIS A 138 -10.02 -13.86 3.88
N MET A 139 -9.08 -14.45 4.62
CA MET A 139 -7.83 -14.96 4.05
C MET A 139 -8.06 -16.10 3.05
N ILE A 140 -8.99 -17.01 3.30
CA ILE A 140 -9.37 -18.08 2.36
C ILE A 140 -9.92 -17.48 1.06
N ARG A 141 -10.78 -16.47 1.15
CA ARG A 141 -11.35 -15.78 -0.01
C ARG A 141 -10.27 -15.10 -0.84
N LEU A 142 -9.35 -14.37 -0.20
CA LEU A 142 -8.22 -13.74 -0.87
C LEU A 142 -7.29 -14.77 -1.51
N ALA A 143 -6.98 -15.87 -0.82
CA ALA A 143 -6.17 -16.96 -1.35
C ALA A 143 -6.79 -17.56 -2.63
N LYS A 144 -8.10 -17.84 -2.60
CA LYS A 144 -8.83 -18.35 -3.78
C LYS A 144 -8.79 -17.37 -4.94
N ALA A 145 -9.01 -16.07 -4.69
CA ALA A 145 -8.95 -15.04 -5.71
C ALA A 145 -7.53 -14.92 -6.32
N ALA A 146 -6.49 -14.97 -5.49
CA ALA A 146 -5.11 -14.91 -5.94
C ALA A 146 -4.72 -16.13 -6.78
N ILE A 147 -5.12 -17.34 -6.37
CA ILE A 147 -4.91 -18.58 -7.13
C ILE A 147 -5.63 -18.51 -8.49
N ALA A 148 -6.88 -18.05 -8.51
CA ALA A 148 -7.65 -17.89 -9.76
C ALA A 148 -6.99 -16.89 -10.73
N GLN A 149 -6.28 -15.89 -10.23
CA GLN A 149 -5.52 -14.91 -11.02
C GLN A 149 -4.11 -15.39 -11.41
N GLY A 150 -3.75 -16.65 -11.14
CA GLY A 150 -2.42 -17.18 -11.43
C GLY A 150 -1.32 -16.65 -10.49
N LYS A 151 -1.68 -15.95 -9.41
CA LYS A 151 -0.76 -15.44 -8.38
C LYS A 151 -0.53 -16.44 -7.23
N GLY A 152 -0.84 -17.72 -7.46
CA GLY A 152 -0.82 -18.79 -6.45
C GLY A 152 0.57 -19.23 -5.95
N GLY A 153 1.65 -18.60 -6.42
CA GLY A 153 3.03 -18.98 -6.03
C GLY A 153 3.35 -18.75 -4.55
N TRP A 154 2.63 -17.85 -3.87
CA TRP A 154 2.90 -17.44 -2.48
C TRP A 154 1.90 -17.97 -1.46
N VAL A 155 0.74 -18.43 -1.91
CA VAL A 155 -0.32 -18.93 -1.03
C VAL A 155 -0.65 -20.34 -1.46
N GLN A 156 -0.02 -21.31 -0.80
CA GLN A 156 -0.53 -22.68 -0.80
C GLN A 156 -1.89 -22.57 -0.11
N GLY A 157 -3.00 -22.64 -0.86
CA GLY A 157 -4.36 -22.38 -0.36
C GLY A 157 -4.89 -23.36 0.69
N ARG A 158 -4.01 -24.04 1.45
CA ARG A 158 -4.36 -24.88 2.59
C ARG A 158 -4.73 -23.98 3.77
N GLU A 159 -5.84 -24.29 4.40
CA GLU A 159 -6.35 -23.53 5.54
C GLU A 159 -5.33 -23.43 6.69
N GLN A 160 -4.57 -24.49 6.96
CA GLN A 160 -3.54 -24.48 8.00
C GLN A 160 -2.43 -23.46 7.75
N ASP A 161 -2.03 -23.25 6.49
CA ASP A 161 -1.01 -22.26 6.13
C ASP A 161 -1.54 -20.84 6.38
N LEU A 162 -2.82 -20.61 6.10
CA LEU A 162 -3.49 -19.33 6.38
C LEU A 162 -3.68 -19.08 7.89
N ARG A 163 -3.97 -20.13 8.67
CA ARG A 163 -4.00 -20.04 10.15
C ARG A 163 -2.62 -19.73 10.72
N ASN A 164 -1.57 -20.37 10.21
CA ASN A 164 -0.20 -20.09 10.64
C ASN A 164 0.21 -18.64 10.31
N TYR A 165 -0.15 -18.16 9.11
CA TYR A 165 0.04 -16.76 8.71
C TYR A 165 -0.71 -15.80 9.63
N LEU A 166 -2.01 -16.02 9.88
CA LEU A 166 -2.78 -15.19 10.81
C LEU A 166 -2.22 -15.21 12.23
N GLY A 167 -1.70 -16.36 12.67
CA GLY A 167 -1.00 -16.51 13.94
C GLY A 167 0.26 -15.65 14.05
N SER A 168 0.98 -15.39 12.96
CA SER A 168 2.12 -14.44 12.97
C SER A 168 1.69 -12.98 13.17
N PHE A 169 0.41 -12.69 12.96
CA PHE A 169 -0.23 -11.42 13.31
C PHE A 169 -1.05 -11.51 14.61
N ASN A 170 -0.78 -12.52 15.45
CA ASN A 170 -1.43 -12.77 16.74
C ASN A 170 -2.97 -13.01 16.66
N PHE A 171 -3.50 -13.33 15.48
CA PHE A 171 -4.88 -13.84 15.37
C PHE A 171 -4.89 -15.32 15.74
N THR A 172 -5.23 -15.62 17.00
CA THR A 172 -5.22 -16.98 17.55
C THR A 172 -6.55 -17.34 18.19
N GLY A 173 -6.80 -18.65 18.36
CA GLY A 173 -7.98 -19.16 19.07
C GLY A 173 -9.30 -18.62 18.52
N GLU A 174 -10.11 -18.03 19.40
CA GLU A 174 -11.44 -17.50 19.08
C GLU A 174 -11.39 -16.28 18.14
N MET A 175 -10.28 -15.52 18.11
CA MET A 175 -10.15 -14.35 17.23
C MET A 175 -10.18 -14.73 15.74
N LEU A 176 -9.83 -15.96 15.38
CA LEU A 176 -9.93 -16.47 14.00
C LEU A 176 -11.38 -16.70 13.55
N ALA A 177 -12.28 -16.87 14.51
CA ALA A 177 -13.71 -17.15 14.30
C ALA A 177 -14.60 -15.95 14.64
N GLN A 178 -14.06 -14.92 15.28
CA GLN A 178 -14.76 -13.67 15.52
C GLN A 178 -14.93 -12.90 14.21
N ARG A 179 -16.10 -12.27 14.04
CA ARG A 179 -16.38 -11.39 12.91
C ARG A 179 -15.56 -10.11 13.01
N VAL A 180 -15.19 -9.54 11.87
CA VAL A 180 -14.39 -8.30 11.79
C VAL A 180 -15.30 -7.05 11.86
N GLU A 181 -16.40 -7.14 12.60
CA GLU A 181 -17.31 -6.01 12.85
C GLU A 181 -16.57 -4.91 13.65
N PRO A 182 -16.69 -3.62 13.26
CA PRO A 182 -16.01 -2.50 13.93
C PRO A 182 -16.56 -2.18 15.33
#